data_AF-A0A3D1HK60-F1
#
_entry.id   AF-A0A3D1HK60-F1
#
_cell.length_a   1.000
_cell.length_b   1.000
_cell.length_c   1.000
_cell.angle_alpha   90.00
_cell.angle_beta   90.00
_cell.angle_gamma   90.00
#
_symmetry.space_group_name_H-M   'P 1'
#
loop_
_entity.id
_entity.type
_entity.pdbx_description
1 polymer ?
#
loop_
_entity_poly.entity_id
_entity_poly.type
_entity_poly.pdbx_seq_one_letter_code
_entity_poly.pdbx_strand_id
1 'polypeptide(L)' 'LLDRLGIAVRTGHHCAQPVMDRLGVQGVVRASFALYNTKEEIDTLVEGIKRVSKMF' A
#
# COMPACT_ATOMS: atom_id res chain seq x y z
N LEU A 1 10.03 2.51 -0.62
CA LEU A 1 10.05 3.71 0.25
C LEU A 1 9.32 3.45 1.56
N LEU A 2 8.07 2.99 1.54
CA LEU A 2 7.32 2.61 2.75
C LEU A 2 8.02 1.53 3.59
N ASP A 3 8.64 0.53 2.96
CA ASP A 3 9.43 -0.50 3.64
C ASP A 3 10.58 0.07 4.50
N ARG A 4 11.25 1.12 4.03
CA ARG A 4 12.29 1.83 4.81
C ARG A 4 11.74 2.60 6.01
N LEU A 5 10.43 2.82 6.05
CA LEU A 5 9.72 3.41 7.19
C LEU A 5 9.15 2.33 8.12
N GLY A 6 9.48 1.05 7.89
CA GLY A 6 8.96 -0.08 8.67
C GLY A 6 7.54 -0.53 8.27
N ILE A 7 7.01 -0.03 7.15
CA ILE A 7 5.62 -0.30 6.72
C ILE A 7 5.63 -1.36 5.63
N ALA A 8 5.14 -2.56 5.96
CA ALA A 8 5.02 -3.66 5.02
C ALA A 8 3.73 -3.54 4.19
N VAL A 9 3.89 -3.47 2.86
CA VAL A 9 2.79 -3.50 1.88
C VAL A 9 3.17 -4.38 0.70
N ARG A 10 2.18 -4.85 -0.07
CA ARG A 10 2.45 -5.56 -1.33
C ARG A 10 2.22 -4.64 -2.51
N THR A 11 3.04 -4.77 -3.54
CA THR A 11 2.88 -4.07 -4.82
C THR A 11 2.72 -5.06 -5.97
N GLY A 12 2.11 -4.60 -7.07
CA GLY A 12 1.96 -5.37 -8.32
C GLY A 12 0.50 -5.76 -8.60
N HIS A 13 0.32 -6.86 -9.33
CA HIS A 13 -0.99 -7.32 -9.82
C HIS A 13 -1.79 -8.13 -8.79
N HIS A 14 -1.18 -8.55 -7.68
CA HIS A 14 -1.81 -9.35 -6.62
C HIS A 14 -2.48 -10.65 -7.10
N CYS A 15 -1.89 -11.29 -8.13
CA CYS A 15 -2.49 -12.45 -8.82
C CYS A 15 -3.89 -12.18 -9.40
N ALA A 16 -4.22 -10.91 -9.65
CA ALA A 16 -5.54 -10.44 -10.11
C ALA A 16 -5.42 -9.59 -11.38
N GLN A 17 -4.58 -10.02 -12.33
CA GLN A 17 -4.34 -9.32 -13.62
C GLN A 17 -5.64 -8.88 -14.32
N PRO A 18 -6.70 -9.71 -14.44
CA PRO A 18 -7.91 -9.29 -15.15
C PRO A 18 -8.62 -8.09 -14.50
N VAL A 19 -8.51 -7.93 -13.18
CA VAL A 19 -9.07 -6.77 -12.46
C VAL A 19 -8.26 -5.51 -12.76
N MET A 20 -6.93 -5.64 -12.82
CA MET A 20 -6.03 -4.53 -13.14
C MET A 20 -6.27 -4.04 -14.57
N ASP A 21 -6.41 -4.97 -15.51
CA ASP A 21 -6.72 -4.67 -16.91
C ASP A 21 -8.06 -3.94 -17.05
N ARG A 22 -9.10 -4.40 -16.32
CA ARG A 22 -10.41 -3.73 -16.29
C ARG A 22 -10.35 -2.32 -15.69
N LEU A 23 -9.48 -2.10 -14.70
CA LEU A 23 -9.29 -0.79 -14.06
C LEU A 23 -8.31 0.11 -14.83
N GLY A 24 -7.64 -0.40 -15.87
CA GLY A 24 -6.68 0.35 -16.67
C GLY A 24 -5.38 0.69 -15.92
N VAL A 25 -5.01 -0.09 -14.90
CA VAL A 25 -3.79 0.13 -14.10
C VAL A 25 -2.81 -1.03 -14.25
N GLN A 26 -1.50 -0.74 -14.24
CA GLN A 26 -0.44 -1.76 -14.31
C GLN A 26 -0.23 -2.50 -12.97
N GLY A 27 -0.89 -2.07 -11.90
CA GLY A 27 -0.72 -2.64 -10.57
C GLY A 27 -1.01 -1.60 -9.50
N VAL A 28 -1.17 -2.09 -8.27
CA VAL A 28 -1.52 -1.24 -7.14
C VAL A 28 -0.67 -1.58 -5.92
N VAL A 29 -0.59 -0.63 -5.00
CA VAL A 29 -0.09 -0.90 -3.65
C VAL A 29 -1.27 -1.32 -2.79
N ARG A 30 -1.12 -2.42 -2.04
CA ARG A 30 -2.15 -2.95 -1.15
C ARG A 30 -1.60 -3.04 0.28
N ALA A 31 -2.22 -2.30 1.20
CA ALA A 31 -2.16 -2.56 2.63
C ALA A 31 -3.31 -3.49 3.02
N SER A 32 -3.05 -4.49 3.86
CA SER A 32 -4.05 -5.47 4.28
C SER A 32 -4.04 -5.53 5.80
N PHE A 33 -5.21 -5.40 6.42
CA PHE A 33 -5.37 -5.39 7.86
C PHE A 33 -5.92 -6.72 8.36
N ALA A 34 -5.41 -7.16 9.51
CA ALA A 34 -5.82 -8.34 10.25
C ALA A 34 -6.28 -7.94 11.66
N LEU A 35 -6.74 -8.93 12.44
CA LEU A 35 -7.28 -8.72 13.79
C LEU A 35 -6.29 -8.02 14.74
N TYR A 36 -4.99 -8.25 14.55
CA TYR A 36 -3.94 -7.72 15.42
C TYR A 36 -3.45 -6.33 15.02
N ASN A 37 -3.97 -5.75 13.93
CA ASN A 37 -3.56 -4.40 13.56
C ASN A 37 -4.21 -3.34 14.45
N THR A 38 -3.51 -2.22 14.65
CA THR A 38 -3.98 -1.12 15.49
C THR A 38 -4.24 0.15 14.68
N LYS A 39 -4.92 1.12 15.29
CA LYS A 39 -5.17 2.43 14.64
C LYS A 39 -3.87 3.21 14.44
N GLU A 40 -2.95 3.09 15.37
CA GLU A 40 -1.63 3.73 15.32
C GLU A 40 -0.79 3.24 14.13
N GLU A 41 -0.93 1.96 13.76
CA GLU A 41 -0.31 1.41 12.56
C GLU A 41 -0.94 1.99 11.28
N ILE A 42 -2.25 2.23 11.28
CA ILE A 42 -2.95 2.92 10.18
C ILE A 42 -2.44 4.36 10.06
N ASP A 43 -2.31 5.08 11.17
CA ASP A 43 -1.79 6.44 11.18
C ASP A 43 -0.36 6.50 10.63
N THR A 44 0.48 5.52 11.01
CA THR A 44 1.84 5.36 10.50
C THR A 44 1.84 5.12 8.99
N LEU A 45 0.95 4.26 8.48
CA LEU A 45 0.77 4.03 7.05
C LEU A 45 0.37 5.31 6.32
N VAL A 46 -0.60 6.07 6.84
CA VAL A 46 -1.08 7.32 6.21
C VAL A 46 0.03 8.37 6.14
N GLU A 47 0.76 8.59 7.23
CA GLU A 47 1.87 9.55 7.25
C GLU A 47 3.01 9.10 6.33
N GLY A 48 3.30 7.80 6.28
CA GLY A 48 4.24 7.21 5.32
C GLY A 48 3.86 7.51 3.86
N ILE A 49 2.59 7.31 3.50
CA ILE A 49 2.07 7.59 2.15
C ILE A 49 2.18 9.08 1.82
N LYS A 50 1.75 9.97 2.74
CA LYS A 50 1.86 11.43 2.54
C LYS A 50 3.30 11.87 2.33
N ARG A 51 4.24 11.31 3.10
CA ARG A 51 5.66 11.62 2.97
C ARG A 51 6.20 11.18 1.62
N VAL A 52 5.90 9.96 1.19
CA VAL A 52 6.35 9.42 -0.10
C VAL A 52 5.75 10.21 -1.27
N SER A 53 4.47 10.58 -1.18
CA SER A 53 3.77 11.37 -2.20
C SER A 53 4.44 12.73 -2.44
N LYS A 54 4.97 13.38 -1.39
CA LYS A 54 5.67 14.67 -1.49
C LYS A 54 7.09 14.59 -2.09
N MET A 55 7.65 13.40 -2.26
CA MET A 55 8.99 13.21 -2.84
C MET A 55 8.96 13.15 -4.37
N PHE A 56 7.77 13.14 -4.98
CA PHE A 56 7.50 13.14 -6.41
C PHE A 56 6.62 14.34 -6.77
#